data_AF-A0A9X0CTB6-F1
#
_entry.id   AF-A0A9X0CTB6-F1
#
_cell.length_a   1.000
_cell.length_b   1.000
_cell.length_c   1.000
_cell.angle_alpha   90.00
_cell.angle_beta   90.00
_cell.angle_gamma   90.00
#
_symmetry.space_group_name_H-M   'P 1'
#
loop_
_entity.id
_entity.type
_entity.pdbx_description
1 polymer ?
#
loop_
_entity_poly.entity_id
_entity_poly.type
_entity_poly.pdbx_seq_one_letter_code
_entity_poly.pdbx_strand_id
1 'polypeptide(L)'
;MTNMWLYYLLLVVGVAQAEFTKEEEKGVSKHNEFRKKHGSPAMKLDRTMCNEAKAYAAKLAAMGTLEHSSKEERHGQGENLSYGCSPTSAQSIEEAVTNW
;
A
#
# COMPACT_ATOMS: atom_id res chain seq x y z
N MET A 1 48.45 17.12 5.51
CA MET A 1 47.37 17.92 4.92
C MET A 1 46.49 16.99 4.12
N THR A 2 45.32 16.76 4.70
CA THR A 2 44.12 16.03 4.26
C THR A 2 43.93 15.78 2.75
N ASN A 3 44.03 14.52 2.33
CA ASN A 3 43.22 14.01 1.21
C ASN A 3 41.90 13.46 1.78
N MET A 4 41.06 14.39 2.21
CA MET A 4 39.69 14.21 2.69
C MET A 4 38.68 14.02 1.53
N TRP A 5 39.17 13.79 0.31
CA TRP A 5 38.37 13.75 -0.92
C TRP A 5 38.14 12.34 -1.48
N LEU A 6 38.78 11.31 -0.93
CA LEU A 6 38.64 9.92 -1.43
C LEU A 6 37.53 9.10 -0.76
N TYR A 7 36.83 9.65 0.24
CA TYR A 7 35.78 8.93 0.97
C TYR A 7 34.34 9.25 0.52
N TYR A 8 34.13 10.21 -0.40
CA TYR A 8 32.77 10.59 -0.84
C TYR A 8 32.28 9.89 -2.10
N LEU A 9 33.08 9.01 -2.70
CA LEU A 9 32.71 8.25 -3.90
C LEU A 9 32.76 6.73 -3.67
N LEU A 10 32.41 6.28 -2.48
CA LEU A 10 32.07 4.89 -2.21
C LEU A 10 30.56 4.78 -2.15
N LEU A 11 30.00 4.44 -3.32
CA LEU A 11 28.76 3.69 -3.52
C LEU A 11 28.08 3.25 -2.21
N VAL A 12 27.21 4.09 -1.68
CA VAL A 12 25.92 3.57 -1.23
C VAL A 12 24.95 3.98 -2.31
N VAL A 13 24.92 3.16 -3.37
CA VAL A 13 23.68 2.87 -4.08
C VAL A 13 22.79 2.21 -3.03
N GLY A 14 22.33 3.00 -2.06
CA GLY A 14 21.24 2.62 -1.20
C GLY A 14 20.10 2.58 -2.16
N VAL A 15 19.67 1.36 -2.50
CA VAL A 15 18.40 1.12 -3.17
C VAL A 15 17.43 2.04 -2.45
N ALA A 16 16.93 3.07 -3.13
CA ALA A 16 15.91 3.92 -2.53
C ALA A 16 14.78 2.96 -2.18
N GLN A 17 14.62 2.64 -0.89
CA GLN A 17 13.48 1.87 -0.44
C GLN A 17 12.29 2.71 -0.90
N ALA A 18 11.51 2.21 -1.85
CA ALA A 18 10.45 3.00 -2.44
C ALA A 18 9.50 3.46 -1.33
N GLU A 19 9.55 4.76 -1.03
CA GLU A 19 8.79 5.42 0.03
C GLU A 19 7.29 5.12 -0.12
N PHE A 20 6.59 4.94 1.01
CA PHE A 20 5.14 4.75 1.02
C PHE A 20 4.41 6.02 0.60
N THR A 21 3.37 5.88 -0.22
CA THR A 21 2.53 7.02 -0.56
C THR A 21 1.73 7.42 0.67
N LYS A 22 1.29 8.68 0.70
CA LYS A 22 0.45 9.17 1.80
C LYS A 22 -0.83 8.35 1.93
N GLU A 23 -1.39 7.89 0.82
CA GLU A 23 -2.57 7.03 0.78
C GLU A 23 -2.28 5.65 1.39
N GLU A 24 -1.14 5.04 1.07
CA GLU A 24 -0.73 3.76 1.69
C GLU A 24 -0.59 3.92 3.22
N GLU A 25 0.07 4.99 3.67
CA GLU A 25 0.24 5.32 5.10
C GLU A 25 -1.10 5.57 5.80
N LYS A 26 -2.02 6.31 5.16
CA LYS A 26 -3.36 6.56 5.67
C LYS A 26 -4.17 5.27 5.83
N GLY A 27 -4.09 4.38 4.85
CA GLY A 27 -4.77 3.08 4.88
C GLY A 27 -4.31 2.21 6.06
N VAL A 28 -2.99 2.00 6.20
CA VAL A 28 -2.46 1.20 7.32
C VAL A 28 -2.71 1.86 8.68
N SER A 29 -2.64 3.20 8.75
CA SER A 29 -2.94 3.95 9.96
C SER A 29 -4.39 3.75 10.39
N LYS A 30 -5.34 3.85 9.44
CA LYS A 30 -6.76 3.66 9.73
C LYS A 30 -7.08 2.24 10.17
N HIS A 31 -6.48 1.24 9.52
CA HIS A 31 -6.60 -0.15 9.98
C HIS A 31 -6.06 -0.32 11.41
N ASN A 32 -4.89 0.24 11.70
CA ASN A 32 -4.26 0.12 13.01
C ASN A 32 -5.06 0.82 14.11
N GLU A 33 -5.81 1.89 13.79
CA GLU A 33 -6.79 2.50 14.71
C GLU A 33 -7.84 1.48 15.16
N PHE A 34 -8.44 0.75 14.22
CA PHE A 34 -9.43 -0.29 14.52
C PHE A 34 -8.79 -1.50 15.21
N ARG A 35 -7.65 -1.99 14.72
CA ARG A 35 -6.94 -3.14 15.33
C ARG A 35 -6.60 -2.87 16.79
N LYS A 36 -6.18 -1.65 17.13
CA LYS A 36 -5.92 -1.24 18.52
C LYS A 36 -7.17 -1.34 19.40
N LYS A 37 -8.34 -0.90 18.90
CA LYS A 37 -9.62 -1.02 19.63
C LYS A 37 -9.99 -2.48 19.95
N HIS A 38 -9.58 -3.41 19.08
CA HIS A 38 -9.78 -4.86 19.27
C HIS A 38 -8.58 -5.59 19.89
N GLY A 39 -7.58 -4.88 20.44
CA GLY A 39 -6.41 -5.50 21.07
C GLY A 39 -5.51 -6.30 20.11
N SER A 40 -5.64 -6.08 18.81
CA SER A 40 -4.87 -6.80 17.79
C SER A 40 -3.51 -6.12 17.50
N PRO A 41 -2.44 -6.87 17.19
CA PRO A 41 -1.13 -6.31 16.86
C PRO A 41 -1.18 -5.37 15.65
N ALA A 42 -0.37 -4.31 15.62
CA ALA A 42 -0.33 -3.39 14.49
C ALA A 42 0.24 -4.06 13.22
N MET A 43 -0.33 -3.72 12.06
CA MET A 43 0.21 -4.07 10.75
C MET A 43 1.23 -3.05 10.29
N LYS A 44 2.11 -3.46 9.37
CA LYS A 44 3.06 -2.62 8.65
C LYS A 44 2.81 -2.79 7.16
N LEU A 45 3.14 -1.74 6.40
CA LEU A 45 3.10 -1.83 4.95
C LEU A 45 4.23 -2.72 4.44
N ASP A 46 3.96 -3.40 3.34
CA ASP A 46 4.92 -4.15 2.56
C ASP A 46 4.92 -3.60 1.13
N ARG A 47 6.08 -3.21 0.61
CA ARG A 47 6.20 -2.55 -0.69
C ARG A 47 5.73 -3.46 -1.84
N THR A 48 6.01 -4.75 -1.78
CA THR A 48 5.58 -5.70 -2.80
C THR A 48 4.06 -5.83 -2.79
N MET A 49 3.45 -6.01 -1.62
CA MET A 49 1.99 -6.07 -1.48
C MET A 49 1.30 -4.79 -1.95
N CYS A 50 1.85 -3.61 -1.65
CA CYS A 50 1.31 -2.34 -2.14
C CYS A 50 1.33 -2.25 -3.67
N ASN A 51 2.43 -2.69 -4.29
CA ASN A 51 2.57 -2.69 -5.75
C ASN A 51 1.58 -3.68 -6.40
N GLU A 52 1.44 -4.88 -5.84
CA GLU A 52 0.49 -5.90 -6.28
C GLU A 52 -0.96 -5.40 -6.16
N ALA A 53 -1.34 -4.84 -5.01
CA ALA A 53 -2.67 -4.27 -4.80
C ALA A 53 -2.98 -3.13 -5.79
N LYS A 54 -2.01 -2.26 -6.07
CA LYS A 54 -2.15 -1.18 -7.06
C LYS A 54 -2.32 -1.73 -8.47
N ALA A 55 -1.55 -2.76 -8.86
CA ALA A 55 -1.69 -3.40 -10.15
C ALA A 55 -3.06 -4.08 -10.30
N TYR A 56 -3.53 -4.74 -9.24
CA TYR A 56 -4.83 -5.40 -9.25
C TYR A 56 -5.99 -4.39 -9.31
N ALA A 57 -5.91 -3.28 -8.58
CA ALA A 57 -6.89 -2.20 -8.68
C ALA A 57 -7.00 -1.65 -10.11
N ALA A 58 -5.89 -1.52 -10.85
CA ALA A 58 -5.91 -1.12 -12.25
C ALA A 58 -6.59 -2.16 -13.16
N LYS A 59 -6.38 -3.46 -12.90
CA LYS A 59 -7.07 -4.56 -13.60
C LYS A 59 -8.58 -4.50 -13.37
N LEU A 60 -9.02 -4.31 -12.13
CA LEU A 60 -10.44 -4.17 -11.78
C LEU A 60 -11.08 -2.94 -12.45
N ALA A 61 -10.37 -1.81 -12.45
CA ALA A 61 -10.83 -0.60 -13.13
C ALA A 61 -11.02 -0.81 -14.64
N ALA A 62 -10.12 -1.58 -15.29
CA ALA A 62 -10.25 -1.94 -16.70
C ALA A 62 -11.38 -2.94 -16.97
N MET A 63 -11.63 -3.87 -16.04
CA MET A 63 -12.72 -4.84 -16.13
C MET A 63 -14.10 -4.21 -15.84
N GLY A 64 -14.15 -3.14 -15.05
CA GLY A 64 -15.39 -2.49 -14.64
C GLY A 64 -16.22 -3.30 -13.65
N THR A 65 -15.63 -4.32 -13.00
CA THR A 65 -16.30 -5.16 -12.01
C THR A 65 -15.40 -5.37 -10.80
N LEU A 66 -16.02 -5.56 -9.63
CA LEU A 66 -15.33 -5.89 -8.38
C LEU A 66 -15.34 -7.41 -8.21
N GLU A 67 -14.21 -8.05 -8.49
CA GLU A 67 -14.04 -9.50 -8.38
C GLU A 67 -12.75 -9.80 -7.63
N HIS A 68 -12.77 -10.81 -6.76
CA HIS A 68 -11.59 -11.20 -6.01
C HIS A 68 -10.52 -11.82 -6.91
N SER A 69 -9.25 -11.54 -6.61
CA SER A 69 -8.14 -12.21 -7.29
C SER A 69 -8.13 -13.71 -6.95
N SER A 70 -7.64 -14.53 -7.89
CA SER A 70 -7.40 -15.94 -7.58
C SER A 70 -6.37 -16.05 -6.46
N LYS A 71 -6.42 -17.14 -5.68
CA LYS A 71 -5.46 -17.34 -4.58
C LYS A 71 -4.02 -17.33 -5.08
N GLU A 72 -3.79 -17.86 -6.28
CA GLU A 72 -2.51 -17.91 -6.95
C GLU A 72 -2.02 -16.50 -7.32
N GLU A 73 -2.90 -15.65 -7.86
CA GLU A 73 -2.57 -14.27 -8.26
C GLU A 73 -2.20 -13.39 -7.06
N ARG A 74 -2.80 -13.63 -5.89
CA ARG A 74 -2.45 -12.94 -4.63
C ARG A 74 -1.50 -13.72 -3.72
N HIS A 75 -0.81 -14.75 -4.22
CA HIS A 75 0.16 -15.53 -3.44
C HIS A 75 -0.36 -16.03 -2.07
N GLY A 76 -1.65 -16.38 -1.99
CA GLY A 76 -2.30 -16.84 -0.76
C GLY A 76 -2.60 -15.75 0.29
N GLN A 77 -2.37 -14.47 -0.01
CA GLN A 77 -2.67 -13.33 0.87
C GLN A 77 -4.18 -13.18 1.09
N GLY A 78 -4.60 -12.48 2.15
CA GLY A 78 -5.98 -11.97 2.29
C GLY A 78 -6.26 -10.82 1.32
N GLU A 79 -7.53 -10.52 1.04
CA GLU A 79 -7.90 -9.43 0.13
C GLU A 79 -9.24 -8.79 0.55
N ASN A 80 -9.26 -7.46 0.59
CA ASN A 80 -10.48 -6.67 0.60
C ASN A 80 -10.50 -5.76 -0.62
N LEU A 81 -11.67 -5.59 -1.23
CA LEU A 81 -11.88 -4.72 -2.38
C LEU A 81 -12.91 -3.65 -2.01
N SER A 82 -12.77 -2.48 -2.62
CA SER A 82 -13.75 -1.40 -2.48
C SER A 82 -13.88 -0.68 -3.81
N TYR A 83 -15.10 -0.26 -4.10
CA TYR A 83 -15.43 0.55 -5.27
C TYR A 83 -16.46 1.59 -4.86
N GLY A 84 -16.22 2.85 -5.22
CA GLY A 84 -17.14 3.94 -4.98
C GLY A 84 -17.32 4.74 -6.26
N CYS A 85 -18.57 5.08 -6.59
CA CYS A 85 -18.91 5.97 -7.68
C CYS A 85 -19.51 7.26 -7.09
N SER A 86 -18.86 8.39 -7.32
CA SER A 86 -19.37 9.70 -6.93
C SER A 86 -19.11 10.71 -8.04
N PRO A 87 -20.08 11.60 -8.34
CA PRO A 87 -19.93 12.62 -9.38
C PRO A 87 -18.96 13.74 -8.97
N THR A 88 -18.61 13.86 -7.68
CA THR A 88 -17.88 15.01 -7.14
C THR A 88 -16.57 14.66 -6.46
N SER A 89 -16.35 13.40 -6.09
CA SER A 89 -15.14 12.99 -5.37
C SER A 89 -14.77 11.53 -5.59
N ALA A 90 -13.48 11.23 -5.67
CA ALA A 90 -13.00 9.85 -5.58
C ALA A 90 -13.19 9.32 -4.14
N GLN A 91 -13.44 8.01 -4.01
CA GLN A 91 -13.43 7.34 -2.72
C GLN A 91 -12.02 7.42 -2.09
N SER A 92 -11.96 7.75 -0.80
CA SER A 92 -10.69 7.75 -0.05
C SER A 92 -10.35 6.35 0.49
N ILE A 93 -9.06 6.09 0.74
CA ILE A 93 -8.64 4.83 1.36
C ILE A 93 -9.15 4.72 2.80
N GLU A 94 -9.23 5.83 3.55
CA GLU A 94 -9.78 5.83 4.90
C GLU A 94 -11.27 5.45 4.92
N GLU A 95 -12.03 5.90 3.93
CA GLU A 95 -13.44 5.54 3.74
C GLU A 95 -13.59 4.05 3.40
N ALA A 96 -12.79 3.54 2.46
CA ALA A 96 -12.78 2.11 2.13
C ALA A 96 -12.49 1.26 3.38
N VAL A 97 -11.44 1.59 4.14
CA VAL A 97 -11.08 0.88 5.38
C VAL A 97 -12.16 0.96 6.46
N THR A 98 -12.92 2.06 6.49
CA THR A 98 -14.01 2.23 7.48
C THR A 98 -15.23 1.37 7.15
N ASN A 99 -15.44 1.05 5.87
CA ASN A 99 -16.61 0.29 5.41
C ASN A 99 -16.38 -1.23 5.31
N TRP A 100 -15.14 -1.69 5.46
CA TRP A 100 -14.79 -3.12 5.57
C TRP A 100 -15.05 -3.67 6.98
#